data_AF-A0A285JFN8-F1
#
_entry.id   AF-A0A285JFN8-F1
#
_cell.length_a   1.000
_cell.length_b   1.000
_cell.length_c   1.000
_cell.angle_alpha   90.00
_cell.angle_beta   90.00
_cell.angle_gamma   90.00
#
_symmetry.space_group_name_H-M   'P 1'
#
loop_
_entity.id
_entity.type
_entity.pdbx_description
1 polymer ?
#
loop_
_entity_poly.entity_id
_entity_poly.type
_entity_poly.pdbx_seq_one_letter_code
_entity_poly.pdbx_strand_id
1 'polypeptide(L)'
;MLTTFPHLNEKTLQAANCVGEWLAQNDYPEPPVNAEADLVVLAGNAVMPTIDAACRLAAENRTLLISGGIGHSTTFLYAAVARHPRYNSLPTTGRPEAALLADIAHQFWNIPHERIIVEDRSTNCGENARFTRDVMQERGIVCRNAIVVQDPTMQRRTMATFAQVWQGDNSAPQWHSYPGYLPVLRNDKFGLTFTDEAQNVWPVERYLSLILGELPRIRDDENGYGPRGKGFIAHVDMPEAVQNAWQALRDDGLLREALASRSLG
;
A
#
# COMPACT_ATOMS: atom_id res chain seq x y z
N MET A 1 -19.15 1.75 22.32
CA MET A 1 -19.57 2.83 21.42
C MET A 1 -18.49 2.98 20.37
N LEU A 2 -18.82 2.87 19.08
CA LEU A 2 -17.91 3.29 18.01
C LEU A 2 -17.70 4.79 18.19
N THR A 3 -16.52 5.18 18.63
CA THR A 3 -16.13 6.58 18.76
C THR A 3 -15.95 7.12 17.35
N THR A 4 -16.95 7.81 16.80
CA THR A 4 -16.85 8.45 15.48
C THR A 4 -15.75 9.48 15.49
N PHE A 5 -14.94 9.54 14.42
CA PHE A 5 -13.88 10.54 14.31
C PHE A 5 -14.53 11.92 14.08
N PRO A 6 -14.11 13.00 14.76
CA PRO A 6 -14.74 14.30 14.61
C PRO A 6 -14.66 14.81 13.16
N HIS A 7 -15.61 15.65 12.77
CA HIS A 7 -15.54 16.33 11.47
C HIS A 7 -14.23 17.12 11.33
N LEU A 8 -13.69 17.12 10.12
CA LEU A 8 -12.62 18.04 9.74
C LEU A 8 -13.23 19.28 9.10
N ASN A 9 -12.60 20.44 9.28
CA ASN A 9 -12.94 21.58 8.45
C ASN A 9 -12.61 21.25 6.97
N GLU A 10 -13.26 21.95 6.05
CA GLU A 10 -13.16 21.67 4.61
C GLU A 10 -11.71 21.73 4.10
N LYS A 11 -10.91 22.66 4.60
CA LYS A 11 -9.50 22.80 4.21
C LYS A 11 -8.67 21.58 4.64
N THR A 12 -8.84 21.11 5.87
CA THR A 12 -8.12 19.95 6.40
C THR A 12 -8.59 18.66 5.72
N LEU A 13 -9.89 18.55 5.42
CA LEU A 13 -10.44 17.43 4.66
C LEU A 13 -9.84 17.35 3.24
N GLN A 14 -9.84 18.46 2.52
CA GLN A 14 -9.25 18.55 1.18
C GLN A 14 -7.74 18.26 1.22
N ALA A 15 -7.04 18.75 2.24
CA ALA A 15 -5.62 18.45 2.44
C ALA A 15 -5.36 16.96 2.65
N ALA A 16 -6.20 16.27 3.45
CA ALA A 16 -6.08 14.83 3.67
C ALA A 16 -6.29 14.04 2.38
N ASN A 17 -7.30 14.41 1.59
CA ASN A 17 -7.57 13.77 0.30
C ASN A 17 -6.47 14.04 -0.74
N CYS A 18 -5.93 15.27 -0.80
CA CYS A 18 -4.81 15.62 -1.68
C CYS A 18 -3.56 14.79 -1.37
N VAL A 19 -3.23 14.65 -0.08
CA VAL A 19 -2.11 13.81 0.36
C VAL A 19 -2.37 12.33 0.06
N GLY A 20 -3.58 11.85 0.36
CA GLY A 20 -3.98 10.46 0.14
C GLY A 20 -3.90 10.04 -1.33
N GLU A 21 -4.44 10.88 -2.22
CA GLU A 21 -4.39 10.68 -3.67
C GLU A 21 -2.95 10.68 -4.19
N TRP A 22 -2.12 11.63 -3.71
CA TRP A 22 -0.72 11.67 -4.12
C TRP A 22 0.04 10.41 -3.67
N LEU A 23 -0.13 9.96 -2.43
CA LEU A 23 0.52 8.75 -1.91
C LEU A 23 0.08 7.49 -2.65
N ALA A 24 -1.19 7.41 -3.04
CA ALA A 24 -1.75 6.26 -3.74
C ALA A 24 -1.11 6.03 -5.11
N GLN A 25 -0.54 7.06 -5.75
CA GLN A 25 0.17 6.99 -7.03
C GLN A 25 -0.45 5.95 -7.98
N ASN A 26 -1.62 6.23 -8.51
CA ASN A 26 -2.32 5.29 -9.36
C ASN A 26 -2.12 5.66 -10.84
N ASP A 27 -1.41 4.80 -11.57
CA ASP A 27 -1.12 5.06 -13.00
C ASP A 27 -2.30 4.70 -13.91
N TYR A 28 -3.33 4.04 -13.36
CA TYR A 28 -4.45 3.50 -14.13
C TYR A 28 -5.82 3.99 -13.62
N PRO A 29 -6.57 4.78 -14.40
CA PRO A 29 -7.90 5.23 -14.00
C PRO A 29 -8.92 4.08 -13.94
N GLU A 30 -8.70 3.03 -14.73
CA GLU A 30 -9.47 1.79 -14.76
C GLU A 30 -8.54 0.58 -14.51
N PRO A 31 -9.05 -0.59 -14.10
CA PRO A 31 -8.20 -1.77 -13.91
C PRO A 31 -7.37 -2.11 -15.16
N PRO A 32 -6.04 -2.35 -15.02
CA PRO A 32 -5.15 -2.65 -16.14
C PRO A 32 -5.56 -3.90 -16.93
N VAL A 33 -5.71 -3.80 -18.25
CA VAL A 33 -6.10 -4.94 -19.10
C VAL A 33 -4.93 -5.88 -19.36
N ASN A 34 -5.19 -7.19 -19.50
CA ASN A 34 -4.16 -8.25 -19.54
C ASN A 34 -2.86 -7.92 -20.30
N ALA A 35 -2.96 -7.34 -21.50
CA ALA A 35 -1.83 -7.01 -22.39
C ALA A 35 -0.83 -5.96 -21.83
N GLU A 36 -1.13 -5.29 -20.72
CA GLU A 36 -0.31 -4.21 -20.18
C GLU A 36 0.83 -4.70 -19.28
N ALA A 37 0.75 -5.89 -18.67
CA ALA A 37 1.81 -6.47 -17.85
C ALA A 37 1.69 -7.98 -17.65
N ASP A 38 2.82 -8.69 -17.64
CA ASP A 38 2.87 -10.15 -17.45
C ASP A 38 3.04 -10.56 -15.98
N LEU A 39 3.48 -9.61 -15.14
CA LEU A 39 3.78 -9.80 -13.73
C LEU A 39 3.03 -8.79 -12.87
N VAL A 40 2.36 -9.29 -11.83
CA VAL A 40 1.81 -8.49 -10.74
C VAL A 40 2.64 -8.78 -9.49
N VAL A 41 3.17 -7.74 -8.86
CA VAL A 41 3.85 -7.81 -7.57
C VAL A 41 2.92 -7.27 -6.49
N LEU A 42 2.45 -8.15 -5.61
CA LEU A 42 1.69 -7.78 -4.43
C LEU A 42 2.63 -7.65 -3.24
N ALA A 43 2.86 -6.42 -2.78
CA ALA A 43 3.60 -6.18 -1.56
C ALA A 43 2.69 -6.40 -0.33
N GLY A 44 3.22 -7.06 0.70
CA GLY A 44 2.48 -7.43 1.90
C GLY A 44 1.80 -6.23 2.58
N ASN A 45 0.48 -6.34 2.75
CA ASN A 45 -0.37 -5.33 3.40
C ASN A 45 -1.66 -5.96 3.94
N ALA A 46 -2.49 -5.14 4.59
CA ALA A 46 -3.74 -5.55 5.23
C ALA A 46 -5.01 -5.01 4.54
N VAL A 47 -4.88 -4.42 3.35
CA VAL A 47 -5.96 -3.73 2.63
C VAL A 47 -6.65 -4.72 1.70
N MET A 48 -7.76 -5.30 2.14
CA MET A 48 -8.48 -6.33 1.36
C MET A 48 -8.84 -5.90 -0.07
N PRO A 49 -9.34 -4.67 -0.32
CA PRO A 49 -9.60 -4.22 -1.70
C PRO A 49 -8.36 -4.19 -2.60
N THR A 50 -7.20 -3.83 -2.05
CA THR A 50 -5.90 -3.83 -2.74
C THR A 50 -5.44 -5.26 -3.03
N ILE A 51 -5.57 -6.16 -2.05
CA ILE A 51 -5.25 -7.60 -2.22
C ILE A 51 -6.14 -8.21 -3.31
N ASP A 52 -7.44 -7.91 -3.26
CA ASP A 52 -8.43 -8.36 -4.25
C ASP A 52 -8.13 -7.79 -5.63
N ALA A 53 -7.67 -6.55 -5.73
CA ALA A 53 -7.26 -5.95 -7.00
C ALA A 53 -6.06 -6.69 -7.60
N ALA A 54 -5.02 -6.98 -6.81
CA ALA A 54 -3.87 -7.78 -7.29
C ALA A 54 -4.32 -9.18 -7.76
N CYS A 55 -5.17 -9.85 -6.99
CA CYS A 55 -5.66 -11.17 -7.34
C CYS A 55 -6.55 -11.14 -8.60
N ARG A 56 -7.37 -10.10 -8.78
CA ARG A 56 -8.17 -9.91 -10.00
C ARG A 56 -7.28 -9.79 -11.24
N LEU A 57 -6.24 -8.95 -11.16
CA LEU A 57 -5.27 -8.80 -12.24
C LEU A 57 -4.54 -10.11 -12.54
N ALA A 58 -4.16 -10.86 -11.51
CA ALA A 58 -3.49 -12.14 -11.67
C ALA A 58 -4.42 -13.24 -12.21
N ALA A 59 -5.71 -13.23 -11.89
CA ALA A 59 -6.68 -14.20 -12.39
C ALA A 59 -6.76 -14.19 -13.92
N GLU A 60 -6.49 -13.05 -14.56
CA GLU A 60 -6.37 -12.88 -16.02
C GLU A 60 -5.05 -13.45 -16.58
N ASN A 61 -4.63 -14.66 -16.20
CA ASN A 61 -3.44 -15.34 -16.75
C ASN A 61 -2.08 -14.66 -16.55
N ARG A 62 -1.94 -13.72 -15.59
CA ARG A 62 -0.65 -13.14 -15.22
C ARG A 62 0.04 -13.95 -14.12
N THR A 63 1.36 -13.77 -13.98
CA THR A 63 2.10 -14.28 -12.82
C THR A 63 1.88 -13.34 -11.63
N LEU A 64 1.63 -13.90 -10.45
CA LEU A 64 1.51 -13.17 -9.20
C LEU A 64 2.73 -13.46 -8.32
N LEU A 65 3.59 -12.46 -8.12
CA LEU A 65 4.65 -12.51 -7.11
C LEU A 65 4.17 -11.78 -5.87
N ILE A 66 4.15 -12.47 -4.74
CA ILE A 66 3.74 -11.93 -3.45
C ILE A 66 4.97 -11.80 -2.57
N SER A 67 5.26 -10.59 -2.09
CA SER A 67 6.43 -10.30 -1.26
C SER A 67 6.00 -9.74 0.10
N GLY A 68 6.28 -10.51 1.15
CA GLY A 68 5.96 -10.15 2.52
C GLY A 68 6.26 -11.28 3.50
N GLY A 69 7.20 -11.05 4.41
CA GLY A 69 7.49 -11.92 5.55
C GLY A 69 6.67 -11.57 6.79
N ILE A 70 7.36 -11.36 7.91
CA ILE A 70 6.76 -10.90 9.17
C ILE A 70 7.30 -9.52 9.49
N GLY A 71 6.40 -8.54 9.61
CA GLY A 71 6.73 -7.14 9.82
C GLY A 71 5.61 -6.35 10.52
N HIS A 72 5.68 -5.04 10.40
CA HIS A 72 4.77 -4.11 11.10
C HIS A 72 3.30 -4.24 10.67
N SER A 73 3.03 -4.74 9.47
CA SER A 73 1.69 -4.87 8.90
C SER A 73 1.04 -6.23 9.21
N THR A 74 1.80 -7.20 9.71
CA THR A 74 1.38 -8.60 9.76
C THR A 74 0.19 -8.83 10.68
N THR A 75 0.19 -8.21 11.87
CA THR A 75 -0.92 -8.32 12.81
C THR A 75 -2.19 -7.62 12.30
N PHE A 76 -2.04 -6.54 11.53
CA PHE A 76 -3.17 -5.90 10.86
C PHE A 76 -3.76 -6.81 9.79
N LEU A 77 -2.92 -7.50 8.99
CA LEU A 77 -3.39 -8.47 8.01
C LEU A 77 -4.14 -9.62 8.69
N TYR A 78 -3.62 -10.16 9.79
CA TYR A 78 -4.31 -11.21 10.55
C TYR A 78 -5.69 -10.77 11.00
N ALA A 79 -5.80 -9.56 11.57
CA ALA A 79 -7.07 -9.01 12.02
C ALA A 79 -8.04 -8.75 10.86
N ALA A 80 -7.54 -8.27 9.72
CA ALA A 80 -8.33 -8.04 8.52
C ALA A 80 -8.88 -9.36 7.96
N VAL A 81 -8.04 -10.40 7.82
CA VAL A 81 -8.48 -11.73 7.35
C VAL A 81 -9.51 -12.35 8.29
N ALA A 82 -9.26 -12.32 9.60
CA ALA A 82 -10.16 -12.90 10.60
C ALA A 82 -11.56 -12.26 10.60
N ARG A 83 -11.66 -10.98 10.24
CA ARG A 83 -12.94 -10.24 10.14
C ARG A 83 -13.58 -10.33 8.77
N HIS A 84 -12.84 -10.75 7.73
CA HIS A 84 -13.31 -10.72 6.36
C HIS A 84 -14.38 -11.80 6.13
N PRO A 85 -15.55 -11.49 5.55
CA PRO A 85 -16.64 -12.45 5.40
C PRO A 85 -16.28 -13.65 4.53
N ARG A 86 -15.33 -13.47 3.58
CA ARG A 86 -14.88 -14.51 2.66
C ARG A 86 -13.61 -15.24 3.13
N TYR A 87 -12.70 -14.55 3.83
CA TYR A 87 -11.35 -15.09 4.11
C TYR A 87 -11.15 -15.55 5.56
N ASN A 88 -12.14 -15.36 6.43
CA ASN A 88 -12.06 -15.67 7.86
C ASN A 88 -11.79 -17.14 8.20
N SER A 89 -11.92 -18.06 7.24
CA SER A 89 -11.59 -19.47 7.42
C SER A 89 -10.09 -19.77 7.33
N LEU A 90 -9.28 -18.83 6.84
CA LEU A 90 -7.84 -19.04 6.69
C LEU A 90 -7.11 -18.94 8.04
N PRO A 91 -6.17 -19.86 8.34
CA PRO A 91 -5.31 -19.73 9.51
C PRO A 91 -4.34 -18.57 9.32
N THR A 92 -4.18 -17.72 10.34
CA THR A 92 -3.39 -16.49 10.27
C THR A 92 -2.13 -16.52 11.14
N THR A 93 -2.25 -16.76 12.45
CA THR A 93 -1.19 -16.59 13.44
C THR A 93 0.11 -17.32 13.11
N GLY A 94 1.23 -16.59 13.18
CA GLY A 94 2.59 -17.14 13.02
C GLY A 94 3.01 -17.35 11.56
N ARG A 95 2.16 -17.00 10.60
CA ARG A 95 2.44 -17.15 9.17
C ARG A 95 2.99 -15.86 8.55
N PRO A 96 3.94 -15.94 7.62
CA PRO A 96 4.32 -14.81 6.77
C PRO A 96 3.12 -14.24 6.01
N GLU A 97 3.16 -12.93 5.73
CA GLU A 97 2.13 -12.23 4.96
C GLU A 97 1.94 -12.89 3.59
N ALA A 98 3.02 -13.15 2.85
CA ALA A 98 2.96 -13.71 1.51
C ALA A 98 2.35 -15.11 1.47
N ALA A 99 2.59 -15.94 2.49
CA ALA A 99 1.98 -17.27 2.57
C ALA A 99 0.46 -17.19 2.77
N LEU A 100 -0.01 -16.26 3.61
CA LEU A 100 -1.43 -16.03 3.83
C LEU A 100 -2.11 -15.43 2.60
N LEU A 101 -1.47 -14.47 1.94
CA LEU A 101 -1.96 -13.85 0.70
C LEU A 101 -1.97 -14.85 -0.48
N ALA A 102 -1.02 -15.79 -0.53
CA ALA A 102 -1.02 -16.87 -1.51
C ALA A 102 -2.22 -17.81 -1.35
N ASP A 103 -2.64 -18.10 -0.11
CA ASP A 103 -3.88 -18.85 0.12
C ASP A 103 -5.11 -18.09 -0.36
N ILE A 104 -5.16 -16.76 -0.15
CA ILE A 104 -6.24 -15.92 -0.68
C ILE A 104 -6.28 -16.03 -2.21
N ALA A 105 -5.14 -15.83 -2.86
CA ALA A 105 -5.00 -15.90 -4.31
C ALA A 105 -5.40 -17.27 -4.88
N HIS A 106 -4.97 -18.35 -4.25
CA HIS A 106 -5.26 -19.70 -4.73
C HIS A 106 -6.70 -20.13 -4.42
N GLN A 107 -7.09 -20.14 -3.14
CA GLN A 107 -8.32 -20.78 -2.69
C GLN A 107 -9.58 -19.99 -3.04
N PHE A 108 -9.45 -18.66 -3.14
CA PHE A 108 -10.60 -17.80 -3.37
C PHE A 108 -10.61 -17.22 -4.78
N TRP A 109 -9.45 -16.89 -5.34
CA TRP A 109 -9.35 -16.31 -6.69
C TRP A 109 -9.02 -17.32 -7.78
N ASN A 110 -8.90 -18.61 -7.44
CA ASN A 110 -8.63 -19.72 -8.36
C ASN A 110 -7.35 -19.52 -9.21
N ILE A 111 -6.36 -18.81 -8.67
CA ILE A 111 -5.07 -18.64 -9.34
C ILE A 111 -4.28 -19.95 -9.15
N PRO A 112 -3.83 -20.63 -10.23
CA PRO A 112 -3.04 -21.86 -10.14
C PRO A 112 -1.74 -21.64 -9.38
N HIS A 113 -1.31 -22.64 -8.60
CA HIS A 113 -0.07 -22.57 -7.83
C HIS A 113 1.16 -22.30 -8.70
N GLU A 114 1.22 -22.82 -9.93
CA GLU A 114 2.35 -22.54 -10.83
C GLU A 114 2.49 -21.06 -11.24
N ARG A 115 1.43 -20.26 -11.06
CA ARG A 115 1.43 -18.81 -11.33
C ARG A 115 1.60 -17.95 -10.08
N ILE A 116 1.71 -18.56 -8.89
CA ILE A 116 1.91 -17.84 -7.62
C ILE A 116 3.35 -18.06 -7.17
N ILE A 117 4.07 -16.95 -6.98
CA ILE A 117 5.46 -16.92 -6.52
C ILE A 117 5.46 -16.26 -5.16
N VAL A 118 5.98 -16.96 -4.15
CA VAL A 118 6.00 -16.49 -2.77
C VAL A 118 7.42 -16.10 -2.37
N GLU A 119 7.54 -14.88 -1.86
CA GLU A 119 8.71 -14.36 -1.14
C GLU A 119 8.25 -14.01 0.28
N ASP A 120 8.69 -14.79 1.27
CA ASP A 120 8.17 -14.77 2.65
C ASP A 120 9.22 -14.38 3.71
N ARG A 121 10.33 -13.78 3.30
CA ARG A 121 11.46 -13.41 4.17
C ARG A 121 11.51 -11.91 4.49
N SER A 122 10.90 -11.06 3.66
CA SER A 122 10.96 -9.60 3.81
C SER A 122 10.30 -9.11 5.11
N THR A 123 10.94 -8.18 5.83
CA THR A 123 10.42 -7.64 7.10
C THR A 123 9.95 -6.19 6.98
N ASN A 124 10.25 -5.53 5.86
CA ASN A 124 9.90 -4.13 5.59
C ASN A 124 9.88 -3.82 4.09
N CYS A 125 9.30 -2.68 3.73
CA CYS A 125 9.14 -2.25 2.33
C CYS A 125 10.44 -2.22 1.50
N GLY A 126 11.58 -1.89 2.10
CA GLY A 126 12.88 -1.90 1.43
C GLY A 126 13.29 -3.31 1.01
N GLU A 127 13.04 -4.28 1.89
CA GLU A 127 13.28 -5.69 1.62
C GLU A 127 12.30 -6.27 0.63
N ASN A 128 11.03 -5.83 0.62
CA ASN A 128 10.06 -6.33 -0.36
C ASN A 128 10.56 -6.10 -1.80
N ALA A 129 11.06 -4.90 -2.10
CA ALA A 129 11.59 -4.58 -3.43
C ALA A 129 12.87 -5.37 -3.74
N ARG A 130 13.82 -5.43 -2.78
CA ARG A 130 15.08 -6.17 -2.95
C ARG A 130 14.85 -7.66 -3.16
N PHE A 131 14.04 -8.29 -2.31
CA PHE A 131 13.78 -9.72 -2.39
C PHE A 131 12.87 -10.07 -3.58
N THR A 132 12.02 -9.16 -4.04
CA THR A 132 11.36 -9.31 -5.35
C THR A 132 12.39 -9.42 -6.47
N ARG A 133 13.42 -8.55 -6.47
CA ARG A 133 14.53 -8.62 -7.45
C ARG A 133 15.26 -9.95 -7.37
N ASP A 134 15.63 -10.35 -6.16
CA ASP A 134 16.38 -11.60 -5.92
C ASP A 134 15.58 -12.80 -6.43
N VAL A 135 14.29 -12.90 -6.09
CA VAL A 135 13.40 -13.99 -6.54
C VAL A 135 13.23 -13.99 -8.06
N MET A 136 13.12 -12.82 -8.69
CA MET A 136 13.05 -12.72 -10.15
C MET A 136 14.34 -13.24 -10.80
N GLN A 137 15.51 -12.88 -10.27
CA GLN A 137 16.80 -13.33 -10.77
C GLN A 137 17.01 -14.85 -10.56
N GLU A 138 16.75 -15.34 -9.35
CA GLU A 138 16.88 -16.76 -8.99
C GLU A 138 16.01 -17.68 -9.85
N ARG A 139 14.81 -17.23 -10.21
CA ARG A 139 13.86 -18.00 -11.03
C ARG A 139 13.93 -17.70 -12.52
N GLY A 140 14.83 -16.81 -12.95
CA GLY A 140 14.95 -16.41 -14.36
C GLY A 140 13.69 -15.72 -14.91
N ILE A 141 12.95 -15.00 -14.06
CA ILE A 141 11.75 -14.26 -14.46
C ILE A 141 12.20 -13.00 -15.19
N VAL A 142 11.90 -12.95 -16.48
CA VAL A 142 12.11 -11.76 -17.31
C VAL A 142 10.75 -11.23 -17.72
N CYS A 143 10.46 -9.97 -17.37
CA CYS A 143 9.25 -9.28 -17.80
C CYS A 143 9.59 -7.86 -18.26
N ARG A 144 8.86 -7.38 -19.27
CA ARG A 144 9.03 -6.02 -19.78
C ARG A 144 8.20 -5.02 -18.99
N ASN A 145 7.00 -5.40 -18.59
CA ASN A 145 6.07 -4.59 -17.82
C ASN A 145 5.63 -5.37 -16.59
N ALA A 146 5.63 -4.71 -15.44
CA ALA A 146 5.17 -5.28 -14.19
C ALA A 146 4.35 -4.24 -13.42
N ILE A 147 3.33 -4.71 -12.71
CA ILE A 147 2.46 -3.86 -11.90
C ILE A 147 2.76 -4.10 -10.43
N VAL A 148 3.06 -3.05 -9.67
CA VAL A 148 3.20 -3.10 -8.21
C VAL A 148 1.87 -2.73 -7.58
N VAL A 149 1.38 -3.58 -6.69
CA VAL A 149 0.16 -3.40 -5.91
C VAL A 149 0.51 -3.37 -4.43
N GLN A 150 0.17 -2.29 -3.75
CA GLN A 150 0.47 -2.04 -2.35
C GLN A 150 -0.64 -1.22 -1.69
N ASP A 151 -0.67 -1.22 -0.35
CA ASP A 151 -1.45 -0.28 0.46
C ASP A 151 -1.35 1.14 -0.13
N PRO A 152 -2.49 1.80 -0.43
CA PRO A 152 -2.49 3.12 -1.07
C PRO A 152 -1.69 4.17 -0.30
N THR A 153 -1.58 4.06 1.03
CA THR A 153 -0.79 5.01 1.83
C THR A 153 0.71 4.86 1.59
N MET A 154 1.18 3.68 1.21
CA MET A 154 2.59 3.34 1.03
C MET A 154 3.01 3.18 -0.44
N GLN A 155 2.05 3.15 -1.38
CA GLN A 155 2.29 2.85 -2.79
C GLN A 155 3.41 3.69 -3.41
N ARG A 156 3.37 5.02 -3.27
CA ARG A 156 4.42 5.92 -3.80
C ARG A 156 5.80 5.60 -3.25
N ARG A 157 5.92 5.36 -1.94
CA ARG A 157 7.22 5.00 -1.33
C ARG A 157 7.69 3.65 -1.85
N THR A 158 6.79 2.68 -2.00
CA THR A 158 7.13 1.37 -2.59
C THR A 158 7.63 1.55 -4.02
N MET A 159 6.96 2.33 -4.87
CA MET A 159 7.42 2.61 -6.24
C MET A 159 8.81 3.28 -6.28
N ALA A 160 9.05 4.27 -5.42
CA ALA A 160 10.37 4.89 -5.30
C ALA A 160 11.46 3.92 -4.77
N THR A 161 11.06 2.93 -3.96
CA THR A 161 11.95 1.85 -3.50
C THR A 161 12.32 0.92 -4.66
N PHE A 162 11.35 0.50 -5.49
CA PHE A 162 11.61 -0.30 -6.68
C PHE A 162 12.54 0.43 -7.66
N ALA A 163 12.31 1.72 -7.89
CA ALA A 163 13.19 2.55 -8.71
C ALA A 163 14.63 2.58 -8.18
N GLN A 164 14.82 2.66 -6.85
CA GLN A 164 16.14 2.61 -6.22
C GLN A 164 16.82 1.25 -6.38
N VAL A 165 16.09 0.15 -6.16
CA VAL A 165 16.62 -1.21 -6.22
C VAL A 165 17.07 -1.58 -7.63
N TRP A 166 16.39 -1.09 -8.66
CA TRP A 166 16.76 -1.30 -10.08
C TRP A 166 17.56 -0.16 -10.69
N GLN A 167 18.04 0.81 -9.90
CA GLN A 167 18.80 1.93 -10.41
C GLN A 167 20.04 1.46 -11.19
N GLY A 168 20.16 1.89 -12.45
CA GLY A 168 21.28 1.54 -13.34
C GLY A 168 21.20 0.14 -13.98
N ASP A 169 20.09 -0.59 -13.79
CA ASP A 169 19.86 -1.88 -14.42
C ASP A 169 19.08 -1.72 -15.74
N ASN A 170 19.75 -1.88 -16.88
CA ASN A 170 19.12 -1.78 -18.20
C ASN A 170 18.12 -2.91 -18.50
N SER A 171 18.10 -3.96 -17.68
CA SER A 171 17.13 -5.07 -17.77
C SER A 171 15.92 -4.89 -16.84
N ALA A 172 15.83 -3.76 -16.13
CA ALA A 172 14.71 -3.47 -15.24
C ALA A 172 13.37 -3.50 -16.00
N PRO A 173 12.34 -4.16 -15.43
CA PRO A 173 10.98 -4.02 -15.94
C PRO A 173 10.53 -2.55 -15.88
N GLN A 174 9.66 -2.17 -16.79
CA GLN A 174 8.85 -0.96 -16.60
C GLN A 174 7.83 -1.24 -15.50
N TRP A 175 8.04 -0.60 -14.35
CA TRP A 175 7.16 -0.72 -13.18
C TRP A 175 6.02 0.27 -13.27
N HIS A 176 4.79 -0.24 -13.22
CA HIS A 176 3.56 0.55 -13.16
C HIS A 176 2.90 0.39 -11.79
N SER A 177 2.20 1.42 -11.34
CA SER A 177 1.62 1.50 -10.02
C SER A 177 0.10 1.34 -10.06
N TYR A 178 -0.43 0.37 -9.30
CA TYR A 178 -1.87 0.17 -9.19
C TYR A 178 -2.25 -0.29 -7.76
N PRO A 179 -2.63 0.63 -6.86
CA PRO A 179 -3.03 0.25 -5.50
C PRO A 179 -4.41 -0.44 -5.47
N GLY A 180 -5.20 -0.36 -6.55
CA GLY A 180 -6.51 -1.00 -6.68
C GLY A 180 -7.64 -0.40 -5.84
N TYR A 181 -7.31 0.48 -4.89
CA TYR A 181 -8.24 1.18 -4.03
C TYR A 181 -7.76 2.60 -3.79
N LEU A 182 -8.66 3.59 -3.88
CA LEU A 182 -8.34 5.00 -3.68
C LEU A 182 -9.15 5.53 -2.48
N PRO A 183 -8.51 5.78 -1.33
CA PRO A 183 -9.20 6.31 -0.16
C PRO A 183 -9.60 7.77 -0.38
N VAL A 184 -10.88 8.05 -0.18
CA VAL A 184 -11.42 9.41 -0.15
C VAL A 184 -12.19 9.58 1.15
N LEU A 185 -11.80 10.57 1.94
CA LEU A 185 -12.49 10.97 3.15
C LEU A 185 -13.62 11.96 2.84
N ARG A 186 -14.67 11.91 3.64
CA ARG A 186 -15.79 12.85 3.64
C ARG A 186 -16.32 13.08 5.06
N ASN A 187 -16.92 14.23 5.30
CA ASN A 187 -17.75 14.46 6.47
C ASN A 187 -19.16 13.93 6.19
N ASP A 188 -19.70 13.10 7.09
CA ASP A 188 -21.10 12.64 7.06
C ASP A 188 -21.90 13.21 8.25
N LYS A 189 -23.09 12.67 8.53
CA LYS A 189 -23.91 13.13 9.67
C LYS A 189 -23.32 12.79 11.05
N PHE A 190 -22.36 11.87 11.14
CA PHE A 190 -21.83 11.33 12.39
C PHE A 190 -20.36 11.68 12.64
N GLY A 191 -19.62 12.06 11.61
CA GLY A 191 -18.22 12.44 11.72
C GLY A 191 -17.47 12.36 10.39
N LEU A 192 -16.15 12.21 10.49
CA LEU A 192 -15.30 11.91 9.35
C LEU A 192 -15.36 10.40 9.04
N THR A 193 -15.51 10.05 7.77
CA THR A 193 -15.59 8.68 7.27
C THR A 193 -15.01 8.56 5.86
N PHE A 194 -14.89 7.34 5.33
CA PHE A 194 -14.55 7.11 3.92
C PHE A 194 -15.80 7.20 3.04
N THR A 195 -15.63 7.56 1.78
CA THR A 195 -16.73 7.54 0.80
C THR A 195 -17.20 6.10 0.53
N ASP A 196 -16.29 5.12 0.55
CA ASP A 196 -16.57 3.68 0.40
C ASP A 196 -16.51 2.96 1.76
N GLU A 197 -17.50 3.23 2.61
CA GLU A 197 -17.57 2.69 3.98
C GLU A 197 -17.68 1.16 4.02
N ALA A 198 -18.21 0.56 2.96
CA ALA A 198 -18.45 -0.89 2.88
C ALA A 198 -17.15 -1.70 2.97
N GLN A 199 -16.03 -1.11 2.56
CA GLN A 199 -14.73 -1.79 2.56
C GLN A 199 -14.09 -1.86 3.95
N ASN A 200 -14.47 -0.97 4.88
CA ASN A 200 -13.97 -0.89 6.26
C ASN A 200 -12.45 -1.14 6.38
N VAL A 201 -11.66 -0.51 5.49
CA VAL A 201 -10.24 -0.82 5.29
C VAL A 201 -9.40 -0.44 6.51
N TRP A 202 -9.63 0.77 7.03
CA TRP A 202 -8.95 1.28 8.22
C TRP A 202 -9.94 2.03 9.11
N PRO A 203 -9.70 2.06 10.44
CA PRO A 203 -10.13 3.18 11.24
C PRO A 203 -9.58 4.49 10.66
N VAL A 204 -10.39 5.55 10.65
CA VAL A 204 -10.03 6.85 10.07
C VAL A 204 -8.77 7.43 10.71
N GLU A 205 -8.64 7.30 12.03
CA GLU A 205 -7.45 7.70 12.78
C GLU A 205 -6.18 6.97 12.32
N ARG A 206 -6.29 5.70 11.96
CA ARG A 206 -5.17 4.89 11.48
C ARG A 206 -4.73 5.38 10.09
N TYR A 207 -5.67 5.62 9.20
CA TYR A 207 -5.38 6.15 7.87
C TYR A 207 -4.71 7.54 7.94
N LEU A 208 -5.27 8.46 8.73
CA LEU A 208 -4.68 9.79 8.93
C LEU A 208 -3.25 9.71 9.52
N SER A 209 -3.02 8.79 10.46
CA SER A 209 -1.69 8.54 11.02
C SER A 209 -0.71 8.00 9.98
N LEU A 210 -1.17 7.09 9.10
CA LEU A 210 -0.36 6.53 8.03
C LEU A 210 0.07 7.61 7.03
N ILE A 211 -0.86 8.39 6.49
CA ILE A 211 -0.52 9.41 5.50
C ILE A 211 0.39 10.49 6.08
N LEU A 212 0.17 10.91 7.33
CA LEU A 212 1.04 11.88 8.01
C LEU A 212 2.46 11.34 8.22
N GLY A 213 2.60 10.03 8.50
CA GLY A 213 3.87 9.36 8.74
C GLY A 213 4.67 9.04 7.47
N GLU A 214 4.02 8.98 6.30
CA GLU A 214 4.67 8.66 5.03
C GLU A 214 5.42 9.84 4.42
N LEU A 215 4.88 11.06 4.55
CA LEU A 215 5.48 12.25 3.94
C LEU A 215 6.90 12.55 4.42
N PRO A 216 7.23 12.52 5.73
CA PRO A 216 8.61 12.64 6.20
C PRO A 216 9.57 11.62 5.60
N ARG A 217 9.09 10.40 5.31
CA ARG A 217 9.91 9.34 4.73
C ARG A 217 10.19 9.61 3.25
N ILE A 218 9.21 10.11 2.51
CA ILE A 218 9.35 10.32 1.06
C ILE A 218 10.15 11.58 0.71
N ARG A 219 10.13 12.60 1.57
CA ARG A 219 10.90 13.84 1.40
C ARG A 219 12.37 13.54 1.09
N ASP A 220 12.94 14.27 0.14
CA ASP A 220 14.37 14.18 -0.17
C ASP A 220 15.15 15.30 0.54
N ASP A 221 15.23 15.17 1.86
CA ASP A 221 16.05 15.99 2.74
C ASP A 221 16.85 15.09 3.71
N GLU A 222 17.64 15.69 4.61
CA GLU A 222 18.53 14.99 5.52
C GLU A 222 17.83 13.96 6.45
N ASN A 223 16.51 14.10 6.65
CA ASN A 223 15.73 13.23 7.53
C ASN A 223 14.94 12.16 6.76
N GLY A 224 14.75 12.36 5.46
CA GLY A 224 13.95 11.50 4.61
C GLY A 224 14.73 10.33 4.01
N TYR A 225 14.04 9.52 3.20
CA TYR A 225 14.60 8.26 2.68
C TYR A 225 15.25 8.44 1.31
N GLY A 226 15.13 9.61 0.70
CA GLY A 226 15.75 9.91 -0.59
C GLY A 226 17.28 10.02 -0.52
N PRO A 227 17.94 10.27 -1.66
CA PRO A 227 19.40 10.36 -1.77
C PRO A 227 20.07 11.40 -0.86
N ARG A 228 19.36 12.47 -0.48
CA ARG A 228 19.88 13.51 0.43
C ARG A 228 19.78 13.15 1.91
N GLY A 229 19.10 12.05 2.23
CA GLY A 229 18.95 11.52 3.58
C GLY A 229 19.49 10.10 3.69
N LYS A 230 18.60 9.12 3.85
CA LYS A 230 18.98 7.71 4.11
C LYS A 230 19.34 6.90 2.86
N GLY A 231 19.02 7.38 1.65
CA GLY A 231 19.31 6.68 0.39
C GLY A 231 18.59 5.34 0.22
N PHE A 232 17.42 5.17 0.84
CA PHE A 232 16.61 3.94 0.72
C PHE A 232 15.63 3.96 -0.47
N ILE A 233 15.27 5.15 -0.96
CA ILE A 233 14.40 5.33 -2.12
C ILE A 233 15.05 6.28 -3.12
N ALA A 234 14.61 6.21 -4.37
CA ALA A 234 15.00 7.19 -5.39
C ALA A 234 14.45 8.58 -5.04
N HIS A 235 15.01 9.62 -5.64
CA HIS A 235 14.48 10.97 -5.50
C HIS A 235 13.00 11.03 -5.88
N VAL A 236 12.19 11.73 -5.10
CA VAL A 236 10.77 11.97 -5.36
C VAL A 236 10.50 13.47 -5.34
N ASP A 237 10.08 14.00 -6.49
CA ASP A 237 9.55 15.35 -6.59
C ASP A 237 8.20 15.44 -5.85
N MET A 238 8.15 16.25 -4.80
CA MET A 238 6.94 16.48 -4.02
C MET A 238 6.31 17.83 -4.41
N PRO A 239 5.13 17.84 -5.07
CA PRO A 239 4.49 19.07 -5.52
C PRO A 239 4.19 20.03 -4.36
N GLU A 240 4.25 21.34 -4.61
CA GLU A 240 3.98 22.37 -3.60
C GLU A 240 2.58 22.21 -2.97
N ALA A 241 1.58 21.83 -3.77
CA ALA A 241 0.23 21.55 -3.28
C ALA A 241 0.21 20.44 -2.20
N VAL A 242 1.00 19.38 -2.38
CA VAL A 242 1.11 18.27 -1.42
C VAL A 242 1.86 18.71 -0.17
N GLN A 243 2.91 19.53 -0.32
CA GLN A 243 3.64 20.11 0.81
C GLN A 243 2.73 20.99 1.67
N ASN A 244 1.97 21.88 1.02
CA ASN A 244 1.03 22.78 1.67
C ASN A 244 -0.12 22.00 2.34
N ALA A 245 -0.63 20.96 1.69
CA ALA A 245 -1.64 20.06 2.25
C ALA A 245 -1.10 19.35 3.51
N TRP A 246 0.09 18.75 3.43
CA TRP A 246 0.70 18.08 4.58
C TRP A 246 0.96 19.05 5.75
N GLN A 247 1.42 20.27 5.45
CA GLN A 247 1.60 21.30 6.48
C GLN A 247 0.26 21.69 7.12
N ALA A 248 -0.80 21.87 6.32
CA ALA A 248 -2.15 22.15 6.84
C ALA A 248 -2.66 21.04 7.78
N LEU A 249 -2.39 19.76 7.46
CA LEU A 249 -2.73 18.65 8.35
C LEU A 249 -1.94 18.68 9.66
N ARG A 250 -0.65 19.03 9.62
CA ARG A 250 0.20 19.10 10.82
C ARG A 250 -0.13 20.28 11.73
N ASP A 251 -0.59 21.38 11.16
CA ASP A 251 -0.89 22.59 11.91
C ASP A 251 -2.33 22.60 12.46
N ASP A 252 -3.18 21.66 12.03
CA ASP A 252 -4.52 21.49 12.58
C ASP A 252 -4.47 20.90 14.00
N GLY A 253 -4.68 21.78 14.98
CA GLY A 253 -4.70 21.41 16.40
C GLY A 253 -5.80 20.40 16.76
N LEU A 254 -6.98 20.51 16.15
CA LEU A 254 -8.10 19.59 16.41
C LEU A 254 -7.79 18.20 15.89
N LEU A 255 -7.20 18.10 14.68
CA LEU A 255 -6.73 16.84 14.14
C LEU A 255 -5.67 16.21 15.06
N ARG A 256 -4.70 16.99 15.54
CA ARG A 256 -3.67 16.51 16.46
C ARG A 256 -4.23 16.00 17.78
N GLU A 257 -5.16 16.72 18.39
CA GLU A 257 -5.83 16.30 19.62
C GLU A 257 -6.68 15.03 19.41
N ALA A 258 -7.40 14.96 18.29
CA ALA A 258 -8.20 13.78 17.93
C ALA A 258 -7.32 12.53 17.72
N LEU A 259 -6.14 12.68 17.11
CA LEU A 259 -5.18 11.58 16.94
C LEU A 259 -4.49 11.21 18.26
N ALA A 260 -4.09 12.19 19.08
CA ALA A 260 -3.40 11.94 20.35
C ALA A 260 -4.30 11.24 21.38
N SER A 261 -5.57 11.66 21.48
CA SER A 261 -6.54 11.06 22.40
C SER A 261 -6.90 9.60 22.07
N ARG A 262 -6.69 9.18 20.82
CA ARG A 262 -7.00 7.82 20.32
C ARG A 262 -5.80 6.91 20.22
N SER A 263 -4.59 7.47 20.11
CA SER A 263 -3.32 6.72 20.20
C SER A 263 -3.04 6.16 21.60
N LEU A 264 -3.72 6.68 22.63
CA LEU A 264 -3.58 6.30 24.04
C LEU A 264 -4.59 5.22 24.48
N GLY A 265 -5.38 4.68 23.54
CA GLY A 265 -6.42 3.67 23.78
C GLY A 265 -6.13 2.31 23.17
#